data_AF-A0A950QGR6-F1
#
_entry.id   AF-A0A950QGR6-F1
#
_cell.length_a   1.000
_cell.length_b   1.000
_cell.length_c   1.000
_cell.angle_alpha   90.00
_cell.angle_beta   90.00
_cell.angle_gamma   90.00
#
_symmetry.space_group_name_H-M   'P 1'
#
loop_
_entity.id
_entity.type
_entity.pdbx_description
1 polymer ?
#
loop_
_entity_poly.entity_id
_entity_poly.type
_entity_poly.pdbx_seq_one_letter_code
_entity_poly.pdbx_strand_id
1 'polypeptide(L)'
;MKIRLAFVILSLLLLAHGAICQQRPKVTGLSHLGVYTTDPAKSERFYVHDLGAMKGPDPENSAGVRYSFSATQFIEVLPMPPG
;
A
#
# COMPACT_ATOMS: atom_id res chain seq x y z
N MET A 1 37.64 37.78 -9.32
CA MET A 1 36.17 37.96 -9.30
C MET A 1 35.40 36.84 -9.98
N LYS A 2 35.81 36.37 -11.17
CA LYS A 2 35.10 35.33 -11.95
C LYS A 2 34.86 33.99 -11.22
N ILE A 3 35.87 33.49 -10.49
CA ILE A 3 35.79 32.20 -9.76
C ILE A 3 34.81 32.27 -8.58
N ARG A 4 34.79 33.38 -7.83
CA ARG A 4 33.85 33.56 -6.70
C ARG A 4 32.40 33.64 -7.20
N LEU A 5 32.18 34.25 -8.35
CA LEU A 5 30.86 34.33 -8.99
C LEU A 5 30.36 32.94 -9.42
N ALA A 6 31.24 32.10 -9.97
CA ALA A 6 30.90 30.73 -10.36
C ALA A 6 30.49 29.86 -9.15
N PHE A 7 31.18 29.98 -8.01
CA PHE A 7 30.80 29.27 -6.79
C PHE A 7 29.45 29.72 -6.23
N VAL A 8 29.14 31.02 -6.29
CA VAL A 8 27.84 31.54 -5.83
C VAL A 8 26.70 30.99 -6.71
N ILE A 9 26.89 30.96 -8.03
CA ILE A 9 25.90 30.41 -8.97
C ILE A 9 25.69 28.91 -8.74
N LEU A 10 26.77 28.14 -8.54
CA LEU A 10 26.68 26.70 -8.28
C LEU A 10 25.95 26.40 -6.96
N SER A 11 26.22 27.17 -5.90
CA SER A 11 25.52 27.04 -4.62
C SER A 11 24.03 27.36 -4.72
N LEU A 12 23.66 28.38 -5.50
CA LEU A 12 22.26 28.75 -5.75
C LEU A 12 21.51 27.66 -6.55
N LEU A 13 22.16 27.04 -7.53
CA LEU A 13 21.57 25.95 -8.33
C LEU A 13 21.35 24.67 -7.49
N LEU A 14 22.25 24.36 -6.55
CA LEU A 14 22.12 23.22 -5.64
C LEU A 14 20.97 23.42 -4.63
N LEU A 15 20.78 24.64 -4.13
CA LEU A 15 19.67 24.99 -3.23
C LEU A 15 18.30 24.92 -3.95
N ALA A 16 18.25 25.22 -5.25
CA ALA A 16 17.02 25.17 -6.03
C ALA A 16 16.51 23.73 -6.29
N HIS A 17 17.40 22.72 -6.34
CA HIS A 17 17.01 21.32 -6.55
C HIS A 17 16.20 20.75 -5.37
N GLY A 18 16.48 21.20 -4.14
CA GLY A 18 15.74 20.77 -2.94
C GLY A 18 14.36 21.41 -2.78
N ALA A 19 14.08 22.48 -3.55
CA ALA A 19 12.85 23.28 -3.45
C ALA A 19 11.81 22.93 -4.55
N ILE A 20 12.05 21.88 -5.34
CA ILE A 20 10.99 21.31 -6.17
C ILE A 20 9.99 20.68 -5.20
N CYS A 21 8.94 21.44 -4.88
CA CYS A 21 7.79 21.02 -4.11
C CYS A 21 7.30 19.69 -4.71
N GLN A 22 7.68 18.58 -4.06
CA GLN A 22 7.18 17.25 -4.40
C GLN A 22 5.70 17.28 -4.07
N GLN A 23 4.88 17.65 -5.05
CA GLN A 23 3.44 17.59 -4.92
C GLN A 23 3.10 16.13 -4.66
N ARG A 24 2.62 15.84 -3.44
CA ARG A 24 2.25 14.48 -3.04
C ARG A 24 1.38 13.88 -4.15
N PRO A 25 1.76 12.74 -4.75
CA PRO A 25 0.95 12.11 -5.76
C PRO A 25 -0.47 11.91 -5.26
N LYS A 26 -1.46 12.13 -6.14
CA LYS A 26 -2.85 11.89 -5.79
C LYS A 26 -3.01 10.42 -5.40
N VAL A 27 -3.76 10.17 -4.33
CA VAL A 27 -4.24 8.81 -4.02
C VAL A 27 -5.32 8.48 -5.05
N THR A 28 -5.05 7.51 -5.92
CA THR A 28 -5.92 7.16 -7.04
C THR A 28 -6.84 5.96 -6.76
N GLY A 29 -6.66 5.30 -5.62
CA GLY A 29 -7.47 4.14 -5.23
C GLY A 29 -6.95 3.44 -3.99
N LEU A 30 -7.59 2.33 -3.65
CA LEU A 30 -7.19 1.41 -2.59
C LEU A 30 -6.41 0.25 -3.21
N SER A 31 -5.25 -0.07 -2.64
CA SER A 31 -4.46 -1.23 -3.06
C SER A 31 -5.15 -2.53 -2.66
N HIS A 32 -5.46 -2.66 -1.37
CA HIS A 32 -6.21 -3.77 -0.76
C HIS A 32 -6.70 -3.34 0.63
N LEU A 33 -7.46 -4.21 1.29
CA LEU A 33 -7.89 -4.05 2.69
C LEU A 33 -7.48 -5.27 3.51
N GLY A 34 -7.01 -5.03 4.73
CA GLY A 34 -6.83 -6.04 5.76
C GLY A 34 -7.98 -6.01 6.77
N VAL A 35 -8.54 -7.16 7.10
CA VAL A 35 -9.70 -7.30 8.00
C VAL A 35 -9.40 -8.36 9.05
N TYR A 36 -9.72 -8.07 10.31
CA TYR A 36 -9.66 -9.07 11.37
C TYR A 36 -11.00 -9.79 11.51
N THR A 37 -10.94 -11.11 11.71
CA THR A 37 -12.14 -11.93 11.93
C THR A 37 -12.02 -12.75 13.21
N THR A 38 -13.15 -12.92 13.89
CA THR A 38 -13.31 -13.91 14.97
C THR A 38 -13.82 -15.26 14.46
N ASP A 39 -14.27 -15.33 13.20
CA ASP A 39 -14.85 -16.53 12.60
C ASP A 39 -14.38 -16.67 11.13
N PRO A 40 -13.27 -17.40 10.89
CA PRO A 40 -12.74 -17.59 9.55
C PRO A 40 -13.70 -18.29 8.59
N ALA A 41 -14.57 -19.17 9.11
CA ALA A 41 -15.52 -19.92 8.28
C ALA A 41 -16.62 -19.00 7.73
N LYS A 42 -17.10 -18.04 8.53
CA LYS A 42 -18.03 -17.01 8.05
C LYS A 42 -17.39 -16.06 7.03
N SER A 43 -16.12 -15.70 7.24
CA SER A 43 -15.38 -14.90 6.26
C SER A 43 -15.26 -15.64 4.92
N GLU A 44 -14.91 -16.93 4.95
CA GLU A 44 -14.83 -17.74 3.73
C GLU A 44 -16.20 -17.84 3.04
N ARG A 45 -17.28 -18.09 3.79
CA ARG A 45 -18.63 -18.11 3.24
C ARG A 45 -18.97 -16.81 2.51
N PHE A 46 -18.75 -15.68 3.17
CA PHE A 46 -19.07 -14.39 2.61
C PHE A 46 -18.24 -14.07 1.37
N TYR A 47 -16.90 -14.15 1.47
CA TYR A 47 -16.05 -13.74 0.36
C TYR A 47 -16.04 -14.75 -0.79
N VAL A 48 -16.04 -16.05 -0.52
CA VAL A 48 -15.97 -17.08 -1.59
C VAL A 48 -17.33 -17.38 -2.16
N HIS A 49 -18.31 -17.73 -1.33
CA HIS A 49 -19.59 -18.23 -1.83
C HIS A 49 -20.58 -17.12 -2.17
N ASP A 50 -20.64 -16.07 -1.36
CA ASP A 50 -21.61 -14.99 -1.59
C ASP A 50 -21.08 -13.95 -2.59
N LEU A 51 -19.78 -13.65 -2.56
CA LEU A 51 -19.15 -12.65 -3.44
C LEU A 51 -18.31 -13.22 -4.60
N GLY A 52 -17.97 -14.52 -4.59
CA GLY A 52 -17.26 -15.16 -5.70
C GLY A 52 -15.74 -14.95 -5.71
N ALA A 53 -15.11 -14.60 -4.59
CA ALA A 53 -13.66 -14.50 -4.50
C ALA A 53 -12.99 -15.88 -4.55
N MET A 54 -11.75 -15.92 -5.05
CA MET A 54 -10.89 -17.09 -4.92
C MET A 54 -10.07 -17.00 -3.62
N LYS A 55 -10.16 -18.05 -2.79
CA LYS A 55 -9.36 -18.20 -1.57
C LYS A 55 -7.93 -18.63 -1.91
N GLY A 56 -6.95 -17.99 -1.28
CA GLY A 56 -5.54 -18.37 -1.34
C GLY A 56 -4.80 -18.05 -0.04
N PRO A 57 -3.58 -18.60 0.14
CA PRO A 57 -2.75 -18.23 1.27
C PRO A 57 -2.35 -16.75 1.19
N ASP A 58 -2.25 -16.10 2.34
CA ASP A 58 -1.70 -14.76 2.43
C ASP A 58 -0.15 -14.83 2.41
N PRO A 59 0.52 -14.20 1.42
CA PRO A 59 1.98 -14.22 1.33
C PRO A 59 2.67 -13.30 2.36
N GLU A 60 1.97 -12.32 2.92
CA GLU A 60 2.52 -11.38 3.90
C GLU A 60 2.42 -11.94 5.32
N ASN A 61 1.33 -12.66 5.63
CA ASN A 61 1.13 -13.29 6.92
C ASN A 61 0.61 -14.72 6.78
N SER A 62 1.40 -15.71 7.18
CA SER A 62 1.03 -17.13 7.09
C SER A 62 -0.17 -17.54 7.95
N ALA A 63 -0.56 -16.71 8.94
CA ALA A 63 -1.80 -16.91 9.71
C ALA A 63 -3.05 -16.35 8.99
N GLY A 64 -2.87 -15.56 7.94
CA GLY A 64 -3.93 -14.94 7.16
C GLY A 64 -4.39 -15.75 5.95
N VAL A 65 -5.48 -15.29 5.36
CA VAL A 65 -6.04 -15.79 4.10
C VAL A 65 -6.31 -14.61 3.18
N ARG A 66 -5.98 -14.74 1.90
CA ARG A 66 -6.29 -13.75 0.87
C ARG A 66 -7.50 -14.22 0.04
N TYR A 67 -8.52 -13.37 -0.05
CA TYR A 67 -9.68 -13.56 -0.93
C TYR A 67 -9.57 -12.62 -2.13
N SER A 68 -9.29 -13.18 -3.32
CA SER A 68 -8.97 -12.41 -4.52
C SER A 68 -10.15 -12.34 -5.49
N PHE A 69 -10.46 -11.13 -5.98
CA PHE A 69 -11.46 -10.87 -7.02
C PHE A 69 -10.83 -10.65 -8.40
N SER A 70 -9.55 -10.26 -8.42
CA SER A 70 -8.72 -10.17 -9.62
C SER A 70 -7.25 -10.38 -9.24
N ALA A 71 -6.35 -10.27 -10.23
CA ALA A 71 -4.91 -10.35 -9.98
C ALA A 71 -4.38 -9.23 -9.06
N THR A 72 -5.11 -8.12 -8.93
CA THR A 72 -4.65 -6.92 -8.19
C THR A 72 -5.65 -6.42 -7.14
N GLN A 73 -6.81 -7.07 -6.98
CA GLN A 73 -7.84 -6.68 -6.03
C GLN A 73 -8.20 -7.86 -5.14
N PHE A 74 -7.95 -7.70 -3.86
CA PHE A 74 -8.14 -8.74 -2.86
C PHE A 74 -8.38 -8.16 -1.47
N ILE A 75 -8.88 -9.01 -0.58
CA ILE A 75 -9.02 -8.75 0.85
C ILE A 75 -8.13 -9.73 1.60
N GLU A 76 -7.32 -9.24 2.52
CA GLU A 76 -6.60 -10.05 3.48
C GLU A 76 -7.44 -10.19 4.75
N VAL A 77 -7.61 -11.42 5.21
CA VAL A 77 -8.36 -11.71 6.42
C VAL A 77 -7.45 -12.41 7.42
N LEU A 78 -7.32 -11.81 8.58
CA LEU A 78 -6.42 -12.21 9.65
C LEU A 78 -7.21 -12.64 10.89
N PRO A 79 -6.68 -13.54 11.72
CA PRO A 79 -7.25 -13.83 13.03
C PRO A 79 -7.26 -12.56 13.90
N MET A 80 -8.34 -12.36 14.66
CA MET A 80 -8.42 -11.26 15.62
C MET A 80 -7.26 -11.33 16.64
N PRO A 81 -6.49 -10.25 16.83
CA PRO A 81 -5.42 -10.23 17.82
C PRO A 81 -6.01 -10.29 19.24
N PRO A 82 -5.22 -10.76 20.23
CA PRO A 82 -5.60 -10.63 21.63
C PRO A 82 -5.72 -9.13 22.01
N GLY A 83 -6.72 -8.80 22.81
CA GLY A 83 -6.97 -7.44 23.32
C GLY A 83 -6.17 -7.09 24.56
#